data_AF-A0A366I969-F1
#
_entry.id   AF-A0A366I969-F1
#
_cell.length_a   1.000
_cell.length_b   1.000
_cell.length_c   1.000
_cell.angle_alpha   90.00
_cell.angle_beta   90.00
_cell.angle_gamma   90.00
#
_symmetry.space_group_name_H-M   'P 1'
#
loop_
_entity.id
_entity.type
_entity.pdbx_description
1 polymer ?
#
loop_
_entity_poly.entity_id
_entity_poly.type
_entity_poly.pdbx_seq_one_letter_code
_entity_poly.pdbx_strand_id
1 'polypeptide(L)' 'MSRRKQKAGLEQFKQECARDLSINLKQGYNGDLTSKEAGSVGGEMVKRMVRAYEEKTNQNQNMQ' A
#
# COMPACT_ATOMS: atom_id res chain seq x y z
N MET A 1 -18.92 -2.01 -6.53
CA MET A 1 -17.96 -1.13 -5.84
C MET A 1 -17.84 0.19 -6.61
N SER A 2 -18.03 1.35 -5.97
CA SER A 2 -17.91 2.66 -6.65
C SER A 2 -16.43 3.09 -6.73
N ARG A 3 -15.98 3.62 -7.88
CA ARG A 3 -14.59 4.07 -8.12
C ARG A 3 -14.06 5.03 -7.03
N ARG A 4 -14.95 5.83 -6.43
CA ARG A 4 -14.60 6.75 -5.34
C ARG A 4 -14.15 6.03 -4.07
N LYS A 5 -14.80 4.89 -3.73
CA LYS A 5 -14.43 4.07 -2.55
C LYS A 5 -13.08 3.38 -2.74
N GLN A 6 -12.76 2.95 -3.96
CA GLN A 6 -11.47 2.33 -4.27
C GLN A 6 -10.31 3.30 -4.11
N LYS A 7 -10.48 4.55 -4.57
CA LYS A 7 -9.47 5.61 -4.38
C LYS A 7 -9.25 5.93 -2.90
N ALA A 8 -10.32 5.99 -2.11
CA ALA A 8 -10.22 6.22 -0.67
C ALA A 8 -9.49 5.08 0.06
N GLY A 9 -9.80 3.83 -0.28
CA GLY A 9 -9.11 2.66 0.29
C GLY A 9 -7.62 2.61 -0.08
N LEU A 10 -7.27 2.98 -1.32
CA LEU A 10 -5.87 3.05 -1.74
C LEU A 10 -5.11 4.17 -1.02
N GLU A 11 -5.74 5.33 -0.79
CA GLU A 11 -5.12 6.41 -0.03
C GLU A 11 -4.88 6.03 1.43
N GLN A 12 -5.83 5.35 2.07
CA GLN A 12 -5.66 4.81 3.41
C GLN A 12 -4.50 3.81 3.47
N PHE A 13 -4.46 2.88 2.52
CA PHE A 13 -3.41 1.87 2.43
C PHE A 13 -2.01 2.48 2.23
N LYS A 14 -1.89 3.51 1.40
CA LYS A 14 -0.65 4.27 1.22
C LYS A 14 -0.19 4.92 2.53
N GLN A 15 -1.12 5.51 3.27
CA GLN A 15 -0.85 6.15 4.56
C GLN A 15 -0.43 5.15 5.63
N GLU A 16 -1.02 3.95 5.65
CA GLU A 16 -0.60 2.85 6.53
C GLU A 16 0.83 2.39 6.22
N CYS A 17 1.16 2.18 4.95
CA CYS A 17 2.50 1.79 4.54
C CYS A 17 3.55 2.85 4.94
N ALA A 18 3.21 4.14 4.79
CA ALA A 18 4.09 5.22 5.21
C ALA A 18 4.31 5.24 6.74
N ARG A 19 3.24 5.05 7.51
CA ARG A 19 3.31 4.98 8.99
C ARG A 19 4.18 3.84 9.48
N ASP A 20 4.03 2.65 8.89
CA ASP A 20 4.82 1.48 9.29
C ASP A 20 6.32 1.65 9.00
N LEU A 21 6.65 2.44 7.98
CA LEU A 21 8.03 2.80 7.65
C LEU A 21 8.54 4.03 8.42
N SER A 22 7.72 4.61 9.30
CA SER A 22 8.01 5.88 10.00
C SER A 22 8.32 7.05 9.04
N ILE A 23 7.72 7.05 7.85
CA ILE A 23 7.88 8.09 6.83
C ILE A 23 6.68 9.04 6.91
N ASN A 24 6.96 10.33 7.07
CA ASN A 24 5.93 11.36 7.11
C ASN A 24 5.42 11.71 5.71
N LEU A 25 4.48 10.91 5.19
CA LEU A 25 3.86 11.15 3.88
C LEU A 25 2.67 12.10 3.99
N LYS A 26 2.84 13.30 3.46
CA LYS A 26 1.83 14.36 3.48
C LYS A 26 0.77 14.14 2.39
N GLN A 27 -0.47 14.54 2.68
CA GLN A 27 -1.50 14.74 1.66
C GLN A 27 -1.16 16.01 0.87
N GLY A 28 -0.44 15.86 -0.24
CA GLY A 28 -0.01 16.99 -1.08
C GLY A 28 1.45 16.88 -1.51
N TYR A 29 2.17 18.00 -1.45
CA TYR A 29 3.56 18.06 -1.87
C TYR A 29 4.46 17.30 -0.88
N ASN A 30 5.28 16.39 -1.43
CA ASN A 30 6.25 15.58 -0.70
C ASN A 30 7.66 15.73 -1.30
N GLY A 31 7.98 16.90 -1.87
CA GLY A 31 9.31 17.12 -2.47
C GLY A 31 10.44 17.22 -1.44
N ASP A 32 10.11 17.29 -0.15
CA ASP A 32 11.05 17.15 0.95
C ASP A 32 11.44 15.69 1.24
N LEU A 33 10.68 14.70 0.75
CA LEU A 33 11.05 13.30 0.87
C LEU A 33 12.15 12.96 -0.13
N THR A 34 13.11 12.17 0.32
CA THR A 34 14.09 11.58 -0.58
C THR A 34 13.42 10.58 -1.53
N SER A 35 13.98 10.41 -2.73
CA SER A 35 13.50 9.38 -3.67
C SER A 35 13.48 7.98 -3.05
N LYS A 36 14.40 7.72 -2.11
CA LYS A 36 14.46 6.46 -1.37
C LYS A 36 13.22 6.30 -0.48
N GLU A 37 12.85 7.31 0.30
CA GLU A 37 11.68 7.25 1.19
C GLU A 37 10.38 7.10 0.39
N ALA A 38 10.17 7.94 -0.62
CA ALA A 38 8.98 7.84 -1.48
C ALA A 38 8.91 6.46 -2.18
N GLY A 39 10.06 5.96 -2.65
CA GLY A 39 10.18 4.64 -3.25
C GLY A 39 9.90 3.51 -2.26
N SER A 40 10.39 3.61 -1.02
CA SER A 40 10.14 2.61 0.03
C SER A 40 8.65 2.46 0.35
N VAL A 41 7.90 3.56 0.40
CA VAL A 41 6.43 3.50 0.59
C VAL A 41 5.75 2.75 -0.55
N GLY A 42 6.06 3.11 -1.80
CA GLY A 42 5.50 2.44 -2.98
C GLY A 42 5.88 0.96 -3.07
N GLY A 43 7.13 0.62 -2.74
CA GLY A 43 7.61 -0.77 -2.70
C GLY A 43 6.90 -1.62 -1.65
N GLU A 44 6.69 -1.07 -0.45
CA GLU A 44 5.99 -1.77 0.63
C GLU A 44 4.51 -2.01 0.29
N MET A 45 3.86 -1.04 -0.38
CA MET A 45 2.51 -1.22 -0.91
C MET A 45 2.44 -2.42 -1.86
N VAL A 46 3.34 -2.50 -2.85
CA VAL A 46 3.37 -3.61 -3.81
C VAL A 46 3.64 -4.95 -3.11
N LYS A 47 4.60 -4.97 -2.18
CA LYS A 47 4.95 -6.18 -1.42
C LYS A 47 3.75 -6.75 -0.66
N ARG A 48 2.97 -5.90 0.00
CA ARG A 48 1.73 -6.29 0.70
C ARG A 48 0.63 -6.74 -0.25
N MET A 49 0.48 -6.07 -1.41
CA MET A 49 -0.50 -6.48 -2.42
C MET A 49 -0.20 -7.87 -2.97
N VAL A 50 1.08 -8.16 -3.27
CA VAL A 50 1.52 -9.48 -3.74
C VAL A 50 1.29 -10.52 -2.65
N ARG A 51 1.70 -10.26 -1.40
CA ARG A 51 1.46 -11.18 -0.27
C ARG A 51 -0.04 -11.50 -0.12
N ALA A 52 -0.90 -10.48 -0.10
CA ALA A 52 -2.34 -10.69 0.03
C ALA A 52 -2.95 -11.47 -1.15
N TYR A 53 -2.37 -11.34 -2.35
CA TYR A 53 -2.78 -12.12 -3.51
C TYR A 53 -2.34 -13.58 -3.40
N GLU A 54 -1.10 -13.83 -2.96
CA GLU A 54 -0.57 -15.17 -2.69
C GLU A 54 -1.37 -15.88 -1.59
N GLU A 55 -1.65 -15.19 -0.48
CA GLU A 55 -2.47 -15.71 0.63
C GLU A 55 -3.88 -16.10 0.18
N LYS A 56 -4.55 -15.26 -0.63
CA LYS A 56 -5.87 -15.58 -1.18
C LYS A 56 -5.82 -16.78 -2.11
N THR A 57 -4.76 -16.90 -2.91
CA THR A 57 -4.57 -18.04 -3.82
C THR A 57 -4.41 -19.32 -3.01
N ASN A 58 -3.55 -19.29 -1.98
CA ASN A 58 -3.31 -20.44 -1.10
C ASN A 58 -4.55 -20.82 -0.29
N GLN A 59 -5.33 -19.84 0.19
CA GLN A 59 -6.62 -20.10 0.86
C GLN A 59 -7.62 -20.80 -0.07
N ASN A 60 -7.68 -20.40 -1.34
CA ASN A 60 -8.55 -21.05 -2.33
C ASN A 60 -8.11 -22.47 -2.67
N GLN A 61 -6.81 -22.78 -2.61
CA GLN A 61 -6.31 -24.15 -2.80
C GLN A 61 -6.65 -25.06 -1.62
N ASN A 62 -6.64 -24.55 -0.39
CA ASN A 62 -6.95 -25.36 0.81
C ASN A 62 -8.47 -25.64 0.99
N MET A 63 -9.32 -25.04 0.17
CA MET A 63 -10.78 -25.28 0.16
C MET A 63 -11.24 -26.18 -1.00
N GLN A 64 -10.30 -26.76 -1.77
CA GLN A 64 -10.53 -27.80 -2.78
C GLN A 64 -9.98 -29.14 -2.30
#